data_AF-A0A8S9NEA8-F1
#
_entry.id   AF-A0A8S9NEA8-F1
#
_cell.length_a   1.000
_cell.length_b   1.000
_cell.length_c   1.000
_cell.angle_alpha   90.00
_cell.angle_beta   90.00
_cell.angle_gamma   90.00
#
_symmetry.space_group_name_H-M   'P 1'
#
loop_
_entity.id
_entity.type
_entity.pdbx_description
1 polymer ?
#
loop_
_entity_poly.entity_id
_entity_poly.type
_entity_poly.pdbx_seq_one_letter_code
_entity_poly.pdbx_strand_id
1 'polypeptide(L)'
;MGMEGSHGKDPTHGNTKLKKARVDITFRTEALRWAMQSMLQHSSCQSFEIDRRYLIAMIKDLQSWPNFSTQMEIFFFEQQTEVIQTLQICFPDFKISYIPRAQNDIADSLAGTA
;
A
#
# COMPACT_ATOMS: atom_id res chain seq x y z
N MET A 1 -53.75 -7.15 18.95
CA MET A 1 -52.85 -7.84 18.00
C MET A 1 -51.67 -6.91 17.79
N GLY A 2 -50.55 -7.16 18.46
CA GLY A 2 -49.41 -6.24 18.50
C GLY A 2 -48.56 -6.30 17.23
N MET A 3 -48.14 -5.13 16.76
CA MET A 3 -46.97 -4.97 15.90
C MET A 3 -45.75 -4.77 16.80
N GLU A 4 -44.65 -5.47 16.50
CA GLU A 4 -43.23 -5.17 16.79
C GLU A 4 -42.49 -6.49 16.50
N GLY A 5 -41.33 -6.59 15.84
CA GLY A 5 -40.26 -5.65 15.63
C GLY A 5 -38.95 -6.44 15.73
N SER A 6 -38.23 -6.55 14.62
CA SER A 6 -36.76 -6.53 14.53
C SER A 6 -35.91 -7.59 15.26
N HIS A 7 -35.14 -8.37 14.48
CA HIS A 7 -33.67 -8.24 14.44
C HIS A 7 -33.06 -9.14 13.36
N GLY A 8 -33.08 -8.67 12.11
CA GLY A 8 -32.11 -9.11 11.12
C GLY A 8 -30.76 -8.47 11.44
N LYS A 9 -29.77 -9.27 11.85
CA LYS A 9 -28.38 -8.81 11.95
C LYS A 9 -27.82 -8.67 10.55
N ASP A 10 -27.62 -7.43 10.12
CA ASP A 10 -27.01 -7.09 8.84
C ASP A 10 -25.48 -7.40 8.86
N PRO A 11 -24.96 -8.25 7.97
CA PRO A 11 -23.53 -8.54 7.85
C PRO A 11 -22.86 -7.62 6.81
N THR A 12 -22.93 -6.30 6.95
CA THR A 12 -22.32 -5.36 5.98
C THR A 12 -21.08 -4.62 6.47
N HIS A 13 -20.74 -4.72 7.77
CA HIS A 13 -19.64 -3.94 8.37
C HIS A 13 -18.22 -4.45 8.08
N GLY A 14 -18.05 -5.64 7.47
CA GLY A 14 -16.73 -6.22 7.16
C GLY A 14 -16.12 -5.75 5.83
N ASN A 15 -16.94 -5.38 4.85
CA ASN A 15 -16.48 -5.23 3.46
C ASN A 15 -15.91 -3.83 3.12
N THR A 16 -16.26 -2.79 3.87
CA THR A 16 -15.82 -1.40 3.57
C THR A 16 -14.38 -1.12 4.02
N LYS A 17 -13.97 -1.69 5.17
CA LYS A 17 -12.60 -1.52 5.71
C LYS A 17 -11.54 -2.17 4.81
N LEU A 18 -11.83 -3.36 4.29
CA LEU A 18 -10.94 -4.09 3.38
C LEU A 18 -10.78 -3.35 2.05
N LYS A 19 -11.89 -2.87 1.48
CA LYS A 19 -11.85 -2.04 0.26
C LYS A 19 -11.00 -0.78 0.45
N LYS A 20 -11.17 -0.08 1.58
CA LYS A 20 -10.36 1.11 1.90
C LYS A 20 -8.88 0.79 2.07
N ALA A 21 -8.55 -0.30 2.76
CA ALA A 21 -7.16 -0.75 2.91
C ALA A 21 -6.55 -1.07 1.54
N ARG A 22 -7.29 -1.75 0.66
CA ARG A 22 -6.80 -2.07 -0.69
C ARG A 22 -6.46 -0.82 -1.51
N VAL A 23 -7.33 0.19 -1.47
CA VAL A 23 -7.09 1.48 -2.15
C VAL A 23 -5.87 2.21 -1.56
N ASP A 24 -5.70 2.22 -0.23
CA ASP A 24 -4.53 2.81 0.46
C ASP A 24 -3.23 2.15 -0.01
N ILE A 25 -3.22 0.81 -0.12
CA ILE A 25 -2.03 0.06 -0.56
C ILE A 25 -1.69 0.41 -2.00
N THR A 26 -2.66 0.31 -2.91
CA THR A 26 -2.44 0.57 -4.34
C THR A 26 -1.91 1.98 -4.59
N PHE A 27 -2.49 2.98 -3.92
CA PHE A 27 -2.05 4.37 -4.10
C PHE A 27 -0.61 4.56 -3.60
N ARG A 28 -0.27 3.99 -2.45
CA ARG A 28 1.08 4.12 -1.87
C ARG A 28 2.13 3.36 -2.69
N THR A 29 1.83 2.17 -3.21
CA THR A 29 2.74 1.43 -4.09
C THR A 29 2.96 2.15 -5.42
N GLU A 30 1.89 2.70 -6.01
CA GLU A 30 1.99 3.44 -7.26
C GLU A 30 2.78 4.75 -7.05
N ALA A 31 2.52 5.48 -5.98
CA ALA A 31 3.29 6.67 -5.62
C ALA A 31 4.78 6.37 -5.43
N LEU A 32 5.12 5.26 -4.77
CA LEU A 32 6.50 4.82 -4.61
C LEU A 32 7.15 4.50 -5.96
N ARG A 33 6.46 3.74 -6.82
CA ARG A 33 6.94 3.43 -8.16
C ARG A 33 7.22 4.71 -8.96
N TRP A 34 6.28 5.66 -8.96
CA TRP A 34 6.48 6.95 -9.60
C TRP A 34 7.66 7.71 -9.02
N ALA A 35 7.78 7.79 -7.70
CA ALA A 35 8.91 8.45 -7.06
C ALA A 35 10.25 7.85 -7.49
N MET A 36 10.36 6.52 -7.51
CA MET A 36 11.56 5.82 -7.96
C MET A 36 11.87 6.10 -9.43
N GLN A 37 10.88 5.99 -10.32
CA GLN A 37 11.05 6.24 -11.75
C GLN A 37 11.38 7.71 -12.06
N SER A 38 10.75 8.66 -11.36
CA SER A 38 11.00 10.09 -11.52
C SER A 38 12.38 10.47 -11.00
N MET A 39 12.82 9.92 -9.86
CA MET A 39 14.17 10.19 -9.37
C MET A 39 15.23 9.68 -10.34
N LEU A 40 15.04 8.51 -10.99
CA LEU A 40 15.96 8.05 -12.05
C LEU A 40 16.15 9.06 -13.19
N GLN A 41 15.10 9.83 -13.52
CA GLN A 41 15.13 10.79 -14.62
C GLN A 41 15.62 12.18 -14.21
N HIS A 42 15.44 12.55 -12.93
CA HIS A 42 15.54 13.95 -12.51
C HIS A 42 16.48 14.19 -11.32
N SER A 43 17.03 13.15 -10.70
CA SER A 43 17.81 13.29 -9.47
C SER A 43 18.83 12.17 -9.26
N SER A 44 19.81 12.39 -8.37
CA SER A 44 20.64 11.33 -7.81
C SER A 44 20.05 10.74 -6.52
N CYS A 45 18.82 11.12 -6.15
CA CYS A 45 18.15 10.61 -4.96
C CYS A 45 17.84 9.12 -5.14
N GLN A 46 18.33 8.32 -4.21
CA GLN A 46 18.19 6.87 -4.19
C GLN A 46 17.56 6.37 -2.89
N SER A 47 17.21 7.27 -1.97
CA SER A 47 16.63 6.92 -0.67
C SER A 47 15.16 7.33 -0.63
N PHE A 48 14.30 6.36 -0.35
CA PHE A 48 12.86 6.51 -0.31
C PHE A 48 12.36 6.09 1.07
N GLU A 49 11.40 6.83 1.58
CA GLU A 49 10.87 6.63 2.93
C GLU A 49 9.39 6.27 2.86
N ILE A 50 8.99 5.27 3.64
CA ILE A 50 7.60 4.78 3.69
C ILE A 50 7.15 4.70 5.15
N ASP A 51 5.93 5.19 5.41
CA ASP A 51 5.32 5.25 6.74
C ASP A 51 4.47 4.02 7.13
N ARG A 52 4.30 3.09 6.18
CA ARG A 52 3.55 1.83 6.36
C ARG A 52 4.49 0.64 6.40
N ARG A 53 4.65 0.05 7.60
CA ARG A 53 5.48 -1.15 7.82
C ARG A 53 5.07 -2.34 6.94
N TYR A 54 3.77 -2.49 6.67
CA TYR A 54 3.28 -3.60 5.85
C TYR A 54 3.75 -3.51 4.39
N LEU A 55 3.91 -2.30 3.82
CA LEU A 55 4.39 -2.12 2.46
C LEU A 55 5.85 -2.56 2.32
N ILE A 56 6.67 -2.21 3.31
CA ILE A 56 8.08 -2.63 3.34
C ILE A 56 8.19 -4.15 3.45
N ALA A 57 7.31 -4.77 4.25
CA ALA A 57 7.24 -6.22 4.33
C ALA A 57 6.84 -6.85 2.99
N MET A 58 5.80 -6.32 2.31
CA MET A 58 5.37 -6.80 0.99
C MET A 58 6.46 -6.69 -0.07
N ILE A 59 7.18 -5.58 -0.12
CA ILE A 59 8.27 -5.36 -1.09
C ILE A 59 9.41 -6.36 -0.87
N LYS A 60 9.75 -6.64 0.39
CA LYS A 60 10.84 -7.55 0.73
C LYS A 60 10.47 -9.03 0.59
N ASP A 61 9.27 -9.39 1.01
CA ASP A 61 8.81 -10.76 1.06
C ASP A 61 7.30 -10.82 0.87
N LEU A 62 6.91 -10.85 -0.40
CA LEU A 62 5.53 -10.93 -0.81
C LEU A 62 4.88 -12.27 -0.40
N GLN A 63 5.65 -13.36 -0.34
CA GLN A 63 5.17 -14.70 -0.01
C GLN A 63 4.90 -14.86 1.49
N SER A 64 5.57 -14.08 2.34
CA SER A 64 5.29 -14.03 3.78
C SER A 64 4.01 -13.27 4.16
N TRP A 65 3.33 -12.62 3.20
CA TRP A 65 2.19 -11.76 3.50
C TRP A 65 0.89 -12.56 3.69
N PRO A 66 0.31 -12.66 4.91
CA PRO A 66 -0.65 -13.72 5.20
C PRO A 66 -2.12 -13.27 5.25
N ASN A 67 -2.54 -12.20 4.56
CA ASN A 67 -3.83 -11.56 4.87
C ASN A 67 -4.78 -11.23 3.70
N PHE A 68 -4.49 -11.64 2.47
CA PHE A 68 -5.44 -11.45 1.37
C PHE A 68 -6.21 -12.74 1.09
N SER A 69 -7.54 -12.66 1.26
CA SER A 69 -8.45 -13.81 1.15
C SER A 69 -8.81 -14.17 -0.29
N THR A 70 -8.35 -13.41 -1.28
CA THR A 70 -8.74 -13.63 -2.68
C THR A 70 -7.54 -13.65 -3.61
N GLN A 71 -7.46 -14.67 -4.48
CA GLN A 71 -6.40 -14.84 -5.49
C GLN A 71 -6.20 -13.58 -6.36
N MET A 72 -7.29 -12.85 -6.66
CA MET A 72 -7.23 -11.59 -7.40
C MET A 72 -6.44 -10.50 -6.67
N GLU A 73 -6.51 -10.46 -5.34
CA GLU A 73 -5.77 -9.50 -4.53
C GLU A 73 -4.30 -9.86 -4.52
N ILE A 74 -3.96 -11.14 -4.32
CA ILE A 74 -2.58 -11.63 -4.41
C ILE A 74 -1.99 -11.29 -5.79
N PHE A 75 -2.68 -11.60 -6.88
CA PHE A 75 -2.22 -11.29 -8.24
C PHE A 75 -2.01 -9.78 -8.46
N PHE A 76 -2.95 -8.95 -7.98
CA PHE A 76 -2.81 -7.50 -8.08
C PHE A 76 -1.62 -6.98 -7.28
N PHE A 77 -1.36 -7.53 -6.08
CA PHE A 77 -0.20 -7.16 -5.27
C PHE A 77 1.12 -7.69 -5.86
N GLU A 78 1.14 -8.89 -6.43
CA GLU A 78 2.28 -9.46 -7.16
C GLU A 78 2.73 -8.55 -8.28
N GLN A 79 1.81 -8.18 -9.19
CA GLN A 79 2.16 -7.34 -10.33
C GLN A 79 2.67 -5.94 -9.91
N GLN A 80 2.13 -5.36 -8.84
CA GLN A 80 2.55 -4.03 -8.38
C GLN A 80 3.92 -4.05 -7.69
N THR A 81 4.20 -5.14 -6.96
CA THR A 81 5.45 -5.27 -6.20
C THR A 81 6.62 -5.66 -7.11
N GLU A 82 6.35 -6.41 -8.18
CA GLU A 82 7.35 -6.84 -9.17
C GLU A 82 8.10 -5.66 -9.80
N VAL A 83 7.41 -4.57 -10.12
CA VAL A 83 8.06 -3.38 -10.72
C VAL A 83 9.02 -2.72 -9.72
N ILE A 84 8.61 -2.58 -8.46
CA ILE A 84 9.45 -2.00 -7.41
C ILE A 84 10.67 -2.89 -7.13
N GLN A 85 10.47 -4.21 -7.05
CA GLN A 85 11.56 -5.17 -6.88
C GLN A 85 12.53 -5.14 -8.06
N THR A 86 12.02 -5.09 -9.29
CA THR A 86 12.84 -4.95 -10.50
C THR A 86 13.68 -3.68 -10.44
N LEU A 87 13.09 -2.55 -10.03
CA LEU A 87 13.82 -1.30 -9.85
C LEU A 87 14.93 -1.46 -8.79
N GLN A 88 14.69 -2.17 -7.68
CA GLN A 88 15.74 -2.42 -6.68
C GLN A 88 16.85 -3.35 -7.19
N ILE A 89 16.53 -4.33 -8.05
CA ILE A 89 17.51 -5.22 -8.68
C ILE A 89 18.37 -4.45 -9.68
N CYS A 90 17.75 -3.61 -10.51
CA CYS A 90 18.46 -2.81 -11.51
C CYS A 90 19.27 -1.66 -10.88
N PHE A 91 18.84 -1.16 -9.73
CA PHE A 91 19.45 -0.04 -9.03
C PHE A 91 19.71 -0.41 -7.56
N PRO A 92 20.82 -1.12 -7.25
CA PRO A 92 21.09 -1.65 -5.92
C PRO A 92 21.28 -0.57 -4.84
N ASP A 93 21.56 0.67 -5.25
CA ASP A 93 21.66 1.81 -4.34
C ASP A 93 20.29 2.31 -3.85
N PHE A 94 19.19 1.86 -4.45
CA PHE A 94 17.83 2.20 -4.04
C PHE A 94 17.52 1.63 -2.65
N LYS A 95 17.39 2.53 -1.68
CA LYS A 95 17.08 2.21 -0.29
C LYS A 95 15.66 2.61 0.03
N ILE A 96 14.90 1.68 0.59
CA ILE A 96 13.57 1.92 1.12
C ILE A 96 13.62 1.75 2.63
N SER A 97 13.42 2.83 3.38
CA SER A 97 13.42 2.84 4.85
C SER A 97 12.03 3.11 5.42
N TYR A 98 11.81 2.61 6.64
CA TYR A 98 10.61 2.92 7.40
C TYR A 98 10.78 4.24 8.15
N ILE A 99 9.78 5.11 8.06
CA ILE A 99 9.66 6.29 8.93
C ILE A 99 8.35 6.22 9.74
N PRO A 100 8.31 6.70 10.99
CA PRO A 100 7.05 6.86 11.72
C PRO A 100 6.09 7.79 10.96
N ARG A 101 4.78 7.50 11.00
CA ARG A 101 3.76 8.32 10.32
C ARG A 101 3.79 9.80 10.72
N ALA A 102 4.10 10.09 11.99
CA ALA A 102 4.25 11.47 12.50
C ALA A 102 5.47 12.22 11.92
N GLN A 103 6.32 11.55 11.13
CA GLN A 103 7.43 12.16 10.40
C GLN A 103 7.11 12.27 8.90
N ASN A 104 5.97 11.73 8.46
CA ASN A 104 5.54 11.72 7.06
C ASN A 104 4.45 12.76 6.77
N ASP A 105 4.34 13.80 7.61
CA ASP A 105 3.24 14.76 7.58
C ASP A 105 3.13 15.50 6.23
N ILE A 106 4.27 15.78 5.59
CA ILE A 106 4.31 16.45 4.28
C ILE A 106 3.70 15.56 3.20
N ALA A 107 4.13 14.29 3.11
CA ALA A 107 3.62 13.39 2.08
C ALA A 107 2.16 13.00 2.34
N ASP A 108 1.76 12.80 3.61
CA ASP A 108 0.36 12.54 3.97
C ASP A 108 -0.52 13.76 3.66
N SER A 109 -0.02 14.99 3.84
CA SER A 109 -0.74 16.22 3.44
C SER A 109 -0.92 16.32 1.93
N LEU A 110 0.13 16.02 1.16
CA LEU A 110 0.07 16.02 -0.31
C LEU A 110 -0.89 14.95 -0.84
N ALA A 111 -0.91 13.77 -0.23
CA ALA A 111 -1.83 12.69 -0.58
C ALA A 111 -3.30 13.04 -0.27
N GLY A 112 -3.56 13.87 0.74
CA GLY A 112 -4.90 14.34 1.11
C GLY A 112 -5.45 15.45 0.19
N THR A 113 -4.62 16.02 -0.68
CA THR A 113 -4.98 17.12 -1.59
C THR A 113 -5.26 16.71 -3.03
N ALA A 114 -5.15 15.42 -3.37
CA ALA A 114 -5.33 14.89 -4.73
C ALA A 114 -6.75 14.34 -5.00
#